data_AF-A0A7S0Q9E4-F1
#
_entry.id   AF-A0A7S0Q9E4-F1
#
_cell.length_a   1.000
_cell.length_b   1.000
_cell.length_c   1.000
_cell.angle_alpha   90.00
_cell.angle_beta   90.00
_cell.angle_gamma   90.00
#
_symmetry.space_group_name_H-M   'P 1'
#
loop_
_entity.id
_entity.type
_entity.pdbx_description
1 polymer ?
#
loop_
_entity_poly.entity_id
_entity_poly.type
_entity_poly.pdbx_seq_one_letter_code
_entity_poly.pdbx_strand_id
1 'polypeptide(L)'
;PARRVPAAARGPLNQAVTMDTARIGGVFSVSGPVVIADKMSGAAMYELVRVGHFKLVGEIIRLEDDKATIQVYEETSGLTVGDPVICTGQPLSLQLGPGVMGRIYDGIQ
;
A
#
# COMPACT_ATOMS: atom_id res chain seq x y z
N PRO A 1 -22.86 -46.09 -28.97
CA PRO A 1 -21.43 -45.71 -28.88
C PRO A 1 -21.31 -44.20 -28.66
N ALA A 2 -21.19 -43.80 -27.39
CA ALA A 2 -21.17 -42.40 -26.97
C ALA A 2 -19.73 -41.86 -26.98
N ARG A 3 -19.46 -40.77 -27.70
CA ARG A 3 -18.19 -40.03 -27.64
C ARG A 3 -18.49 -38.66 -27.03
N ARG A 4 -18.36 -38.56 -25.69
CA ARG A 4 -18.40 -37.29 -24.95
C ARG A 4 -17.07 -36.56 -25.13
N VAL A 5 -17.13 -35.32 -25.57
CA VAL A 5 -16.03 -34.35 -25.52
C VAL A 5 -16.03 -33.74 -24.10
N PRO A 6 -14.91 -33.67 -23.36
CA PRO A 6 -14.89 -32.96 -22.10
C PRO A 6 -14.82 -31.44 -22.37
N ALA A 7 -15.85 -30.73 -21.92
CA ALA A 7 -15.86 -29.27 -21.90
C ALA A 7 -14.89 -28.78 -20.82
N ALA A 8 -13.92 -27.98 -21.26
CA ALA A 8 -12.94 -27.32 -20.41
C ALA A 8 -13.62 -26.43 -19.37
N ALA A 9 -13.45 -26.78 -18.08
CA ALA A 9 -13.77 -25.90 -16.98
C ALA A 9 -12.73 -24.76 -16.94
N ARG A 10 -13.08 -23.63 -17.56
CA ARG A 10 -12.39 -22.35 -17.38
C ARG A 10 -12.56 -21.95 -15.91
N GLY A 11 -11.49 -22.07 -15.13
CA GLY A 11 -11.42 -21.50 -13.78
C GLY A 11 -11.67 -19.99 -13.81
N PRO A 12 -12.19 -19.41 -12.72
CA PRO A 12 -12.51 -18.00 -12.69
C PRO A 12 -11.26 -17.15 -12.87
N LEU A 13 -11.45 -16.06 -13.59
CA LEU A 13 -10.50 -15.04 -13.96
C LEU A 13 -9.51 -14.75 -12.83
N ASN A 14 -8.22 -14.99 -13.09
CA ASN A 14 -7.16 -14.39 -12.30
C ASN A 14 -7.42 -12.88 -12.35
N GLN A 15 -7.76 -12.34 -11.19
CA GLN A 15 -8.11 -10.94 -10.98
C GLN A 15 -7.04 -10.11 -11.68
N ALA A 16 -7.41 -9.48 -12.79
CA ALA A 16 -6.62 -8.39 -13.32
C ALA A 16 -6.53 -7.43 -12.14
N VAL A 17 -5.35 -7.39 -11.50
CA VAL A 17 -4.99 -6.28 -10.64
C VAL A 17 -5.01 -5.12 -11.59
N THR A 18 -6.18 -4.46 -11.65
CA THR A 18 -6.36 -3.19 -12.31
C THR A 18 -5.18 -2.39 -11.83
N MET A 19 -4.31 -1.96 -12.75
CA MET A 19 -3.33 -0.93 -12.45
C MET A 19 -4.13 0.32 -12.17
N ASP A 20 -4.74 0.37 -10.99
CA ASP A 20 -5.30 1.56 -10.43
C ASP A 20 -4.15 2.54 -10.41
N THR A 21 -4.40 3.71 -10.97
CA THR A 21 -3.40 4.71 -11.33
C THR A 21 -2.57 5.04 -10.10
N ALA A 22 -1.50 4.28 -9.89
CA ALA A 22 -0.78 4.28 -8.65
C ALA A 22 -0.13 5.66 -8.56
N ARG A 23 -0.64 6.52 -7.67
CA ARG A 23 -0.21 7.92 -7.61
C ARG A 23 1.26 7.90 -7.19
N ILE A 24 2.11 8.44 -8.06
CA ILE A 24 3.56 8.46 -7.88
C ILE A 24 3.95 9.84 -7.35
N GLY A 25 4.29 9.90 -6.06
CA GLY A 25 5.02 11.02 -5.46
C GLY A 25 6.52 10.86 -5.63
N GLY A 26 7.28 11.90 -5.28
CA GLY A 26 8.74 11.85 -5.22
C GLY A 26 9.23 12.08 -3.79
N VAL A 27 10.29 11.40 -3.36
CA VAL A 27 10.95 11.72 -2.10
C VAL A 27 11.58 13.10 -2.19
N PHE A 28 11.14 14.03 -1.35
CA PHE A 28 11.68 15.39 -1.25
C PHE A 28 12.79 15.49 -0.21
N SER A 29 12.65 14.81 0.94
CA SER A 29 13.64 14.81 2.01
C SER A 29 13.53 13.55 2.88
N VAL A 30 14.64 13.12 3.47
CA VAL A 30 14.71 11.96 4.39
C VAL A 30 15.35 12.43 5.69
N SER A 31 14.69 12.16 6.82
CA SER A 31 15.13 12.52 8.17
C SER A 31 14.93 11.34 9.11
N GLY A 32 15.91 10.44 9.14
CA GLY A 32 15.82 9.19 9.91
C GLY A 32 14.64 8.34 9.44
N PRO A 33 13.70 7.95 10.31
CA PRO A 33 12.52 7.16 9.93
C PRO A 33 11.42 7.99 9.26
N VAL A 34 11.56 9.32 9.20
CA VAL A 34 10.56 10.22 8.62
C VAL A 34 11.00 10.65 7.23
N VAL A 35 10.14 10.43 6.23
CA VAL A 35 10.36 10.80 4.83
C VAL A 35 9.30 11.81 4.41
N ILE A 36 9.72 12.87 3.73
CA ILE A 36 8.81 13.86 3.15
C ILE A 36 8.75 13.59 1.65
N ALA A 37 7.56 13.39 1.12
CA ALA A 37 7.30 13.23 -0.31
C ALA A 37 6.56 14.43 -0.89
N ASP A 38 6.86 14.80 -2.12
CA ASP A 38 6.14 15.80 -2.92
C ASP A 38 5.26 15.14 -3.99
N LYS A 39 4.37 15.92 -4.63
CA LYS A 39 3.38 15.43 -5.60
C LYS A 39 2.44 14.38 -5.03
N MET A 40 2.11 14.53 -3.75
CA MET A 40 1.21 13.63 -3.02
C MET A 40 -0.23 14.15 -3.02
N SER A 41 -0.56 15.07 -3.93
CA SER A 41 -1.93 15.51 -4.20
C SER A 41 -2.90 14.33 -4.38
N GLY A 42 -3.82 14.19 -3.43
CA GLY A 42 -4.83 13.12 -3.43
C GLY A 42 -4.42 11.87 -2.64
N ALA A 43 -3.32 11.89 -1.89
CA ALA A 43 -3.05 10.89 -0.86
C ALA A 43 -3.91 11.17 0.39
N ALA A 44 -4.31 10.11 1.10
CA ALA A 44 -5.09 10.21 2.33
C ALA A 44 -4.21 10.09 3.59
N MET A 45 -4.69 10.66 4.68
CA MET A 45 -4.05 10.47 6.00
C MET A 45 -4.24 9.01 6.45
N TYR A 46 -3.22 8.44 7.10
CA TYR A 46 -3.18 7.02 7.51
C TYR A 46 -3.20 6.02 6.34
N GLU A 47 -2.86 6.48 5.14
CA GLU A 47 -2.72 5.62 3.97
C GLU A 47 -1.36 4.91 3.99
N LEU A 48 -1.36 3.63 3.62
CA LEU A 48 -0.13 2.87 3.42
C LEU A 48 0.52 3.27 2.10
N VAL A 49 1.83 3.46 2.13
CA VAL A 49 2.62 3.86 0.97
C VAL A 49 3.85 2.97 0.82
N ARG A 50 4.38 2.92 -0.40
CA ARG A 50 5.61 2.22 -0.76
C ARG A 50 6.66 3.24 -1.16
N VAL A 51 7.74 3.34 -0.40
CA VAL A 51 8.77 4.36 -0.58
C VAL A 51 10.01 3.76 -1.25
N GLY A 52 10.45 4.41 -2.33
CA GLY A 52 11.66 4.12 -3.08
C GLY A 52 11.64 2.83 -3.89
N HIS A 53 12.79 2.53 -4.49
CA HIS A 53 12.97 1.36 -5.35
C HIS A 53 12.80 0.03 -4.60
N PHE A 54 13.13 0.02 -3.31
CA PHE A 54 12.97 -1.12 -2.42
C PHE A 54 11.53 -1.31 -1.92
N LYS A 55 10.62 -0.37 -2.23
CA LYS A 55 9.20 -0.42 -1.84
C LYS A 55 9.02 -0.60 -0.33
N LEU A 56 9.81 0.14 0.45
CA LEU A 56 9.76 0.15 1.90
C LEU A 56 8.35 0.53 2.36
N VAL A 57 7.83 -0.15 3.37
CA VAL A 57 6.51 0.12 3.92
C VAL A 57 6.57 1.40 4.74
N GLY A 58 5.67 2.34 4.43
CA GLY A 58 5.44 3.51 5.25
C GLY A 58 3.96 3.87 5.36
N GLU A 59 3.68 4.83 6.22
CA GLU A 59 2.35 5.37 6.47
C GLU A 59 2.37 6.89 6.44
N ILE A 60 1.36 7.50 5.81
CA ILE A 60 1.21 8.96 5.81
C ILE A 60 0.67 9.41 7.16
N ILE A 61 1.48 10.16 7.91
CA ILE A 61 1.13 10.70 9.24
C ILE A 61 0.73 12.18 9.18
N ARG A 62 1.05 12.89 8.09
CA ARG A 62 0.68 14.28 7.88
C ARG A 62 0.61 14.60 6.39
N LEU A 63 -0.33 15.47 6.03
CA LEU A 63 -0.47 16.04 4.69
C LEU A 63 -0.41 17.57 4.82
N GLU A 64 0.44 18.20 4.02
CA GLU A 64 0.62 19.65 3.93
C GLU A 64 0.60 20.06 2.46
N ASP A 65 -0.52 20.63 1.99
CA ASP A 65 -0.75 20.98 0.59
C ASP A 65 -0.46 19.82 -0.39
N ASP A 66 0.68 19.86 -1.08
CA ASP A 66 1.14 18.85 -2.04
C ASP A 66 2.25 17.94 -1.48
N LYS A 67 2.58 18.09 -0.18
CA LYS A 67 3.57 17.30 0.53
C LYS A 67 2.92 16.33 1.50
N ALA A 68 3.48 15.13 1.59
CA ALA A 68 3.10 14.14 2.60
C ALA A 68 4.30 13.82 3.48
N THR A 69 4.09 13.79 4.79
CA THR A 69 5.04 13.23 5.74
C THR A 69 4.70 11.77 5.95
N ILE A 70 5.66 10.92 5.66
CA ILE A 70 5.57 9.46 5.68
C ILE A 70 6.47 8.96 6.80
N GLN A 71 5.94 8.13 7.67
CA GLN A 71 6.72 7.37 8.62
C GLN A 71 7.03 6.00 8.03
N VAL A 72 8.30 5.70 7.84
CA VAL A 72 8.76 4.42 7.30
C VAL A 72 8.99 3.46 8.47
N TYR A 73 8.47 2.24 8.35
CA TYR A 73 8.60 1.21 9.38
C TYR A 73 9.91 0.41 9.27
N GLU A 74 10.53 0.47 8.09
CA GLU A 74 11.79 -0.20 7.78
C GLU A 74 12.96 0.79 7.80
N GLU A 75 14.18 0.26 7.68
CA GLU A 75 15.37 1.08 7.62
C GLU A 75 15.39 1.92 6.32
N THR A 76 15.51 3.24 6.47
CA THR A 76 15.57 4.20 5.35
C THR A 76 16.97 4.32 4.72
N SER A 77 17.91 3.46 5.14
CA SER A 77 19.26 3.37 4.62
C SER A 77 19.23 3.02 3.13
N GLY A 78 19.61 4.00 2.30
CA GLY A 78 19.64 3.86 0.84
C GLY A 78 18.51 4.58 0.09
N LEU A 79 17.58 5.24 0.80
CA LEU A 79 16.64 6.16 0.17
C LEU A 79 17.35 7.44 -0.27
N THR A 80 17.09 7.87 -1.50
CA THR A 80 17.63 9.11 -2.05
C THR A 80 16.49 10.07 -2.42
N VAL A 81 16.78 11.37 -2.41
CA VAL A 81 15.86 12.38 -2.92
C VAL A 81 15.57 12.10 -4.39
N GLY A 82 14.30 12.13 -4.77
CA GLY A 82 13.81 11.78 -6.11
C GLY A 82 13.32 10.34 -6.26
N ASP A 83 13.51 9.51 -5.24
CA ASP A 83 12.98 8.14 -5.23
C ASP A 83 11.44 8.13 -5.37
N PRO A 84 10.85 7.15 -6.08
CA PRO A 84 9.41 7.11 -6.29
C PRO A 84 8.67 6.70 -5.02
N VAL A 85 7.53 7.35 -4.75
CA VAL A 85 6.61 6.97 -3.68
C VAL A 85 5.29 6.55 -4.29
N ILE A 86 4.85 5.33 -4.01
CA ILE A 86 3.63 4.77 -4.57
C ILE A 86 2.56 4.68 -3.47
N CYS A 87 1.43 5.35 -3.70
CA CYS A 87 0.25 5.28 -2.86
C CYS A 87 -0.57 4.02 -3.16
N THR A 88 -1.08 3.32 -2.15
CA THR A 88 -1.95 2.15 -2.37
C THR A 88 -3.40 2.53 -2.61
N GLY A 89 -3.79 3.78 -2.35
CA GLY A 89 -5.15 4.30 -2.54
C GLY A 89 -6.17 3.75 -1.55
N GLN A 90 -5.73 2.91 -0.61
CA GLN A 90 -6.58 2.31 0.40
C GLN A 90 -6.09 2.77 1.78
N PRO A 91 -6.94 3.44 2.58
CA PRO A 91 -6.64 3.59 4.00
C PRO A 91 -6.47 2.18 4.60
N LEU A 92 -5.78 2.07 5.73
CA LEU A 92 -5.51 0.78 6.40
C LEU A 92 -6.81 -0.01 6.61
N SER A 93 -7.17 -0.83 5.62
CA SER A 93 -8.43 -1.54 5.57
C SER A 93 -8.20 -2.88 6.23
N LEU A 94 -8.52 -2.97 7.51
CA LEU A 94 -8.60 -4.27 8.16
C LEU A 94 -9.72 -5.05 7.48
N GLN A 95 -9.36 -6.08 6.70
CA GLN A 95 -10.35 -6.99 6.15
C GLN A 95 -10.92 -7.82 7.30
N LEU A 96 -11.98 -7.31 7.93
CA LEU A 96 -12.76 -8.04 8.92
C LEU A 96 -13.54 -9.14 8.20
N GLY A 97 -12.93 -10.32 8.07
CA GLY A 97 -13.64 -11.53 7.63
C GLY A 97 -14.70 -11.95 8.68
N PRO A 98 -15.67 -12.81 8.31
CA PRO A 98 -16.70 -13.36 9.21
C PRO A 98 -16.12 -14.37 10.24
N GLY A 99 -15.00 -14.01 10.86
CA GLY A 99 -14.33 -14.71 11.96
C GLY A 99 -13.66 -13.76 12.97
N VAL A 100 -13.82 -12.43 12.81
CA VAL A 100 -13.26 -11.43 13.75
C VAL A 100 -14.27 -10.98 14.81
N MET A 101 -15.56 -11.28 14.63
CA MET A 101 -16.58 -11.16 15.68
C MET A 101 -16.41 -12.28 16.72
N GLY A 102 -15.46 -12.12 17.65
CA GLY A 102 -15.38 -13.02 18.79
C GLY A 102 -14.06 -13.06 19.56
N ARG A 103 -13.00 -12.42 19.07
CA ARG A 103 -11.73 -12.36 19.81
C ARG A 103 -11.45 -10.93 20.24
N ILE A 104 -11.92 -10.61 21.44
CA ILE A 104 -11.36 -9.51 22.24
C ILE A 104 -9.92 -9.94 22.55
N TYR A 105 -8.94 -9.30 21.92
CA TYR A 105 -7.56 -9.37 22.35
C TYR A 105 -7.33 -8.18 23.29
N ASP A 106 -7.44 -8.45 24.59
CA ASP A 106 -6.96 -7.54 25.63
C ASP A 106 -5.43 -7.67 25.74
N GLY A 107 -4.75 -6.56 25.95
CA GLY A 107 -3.29 -6.41 25.89
C GLY A 107 -2.54 -6.98 27.09
N ILE A 108 -2.97 -8.12 27.63
CA ILE A 108 -2.31 -8.83 28.73
C ILE A 108 -2.34 -10.36 28.54
N GLN A 109 -1.58 -10.87 27.57
CA GLN A 109 -0.96 -12.20 27.68
C GLN A 109 0.26 -12.36 26.78
#